data_AF-A0A3D3CRK7-F1
#
_entry.id   AF-A0A3D3CRK7-F1
#
_cell.length_a   1.000
_cell.length_b   1.000
_cell.length_c   1.000
_cell.angle_alpha   90.00
_cell.angle_beta   90.00
_cell.angle_gamma   90.00
#
_symmetry.space_group_name_H-M   'P 1'
#
loop_
_entity.id
_entity.type
_entity.pdbx_description
1 polymer ?
#
loop_
_entity_poly.entity_id
_entity_poly.type
_entity_poly.pdbx_seq_one_letter_code
_entity_poly.pdbx_strand_id
1 'polypeptide(L)'
;MAEMDTSGGGGHKKGPGVKKGKKLSTRVDLTPMVDLGFLLITFFIFTTTMSQPTAMRLFLPKDVKNPEEQNKVKNSAVITLLLGKEDRIFYYEGDSAAGMKPTDFKKVRDIV
;
A
#
# COMPACT_ATOMS: atom_id res chain seq x y z
N MET A 1 -24.01 -15.83 8.31
CA MET A 1 -24.45 -16.75 7.25
C MET A 1 -25.39 -15.97 6.36
N ALA A 2 -25.08 -15.87 5.08
CA ALA A 2 -25.93 -15.18 4.11
C ALA A 2 -26.77 -16.24 3.39
N GLU A 3 -28.06 -16.30 3.70
CA GLU A 3 -28.97 -17.27 3.09
C GLU A 3 -29.91 -16.58 2.10
N MET A 4 -30.17 -17.23 0.97
CA MET A 4 -31.25 -16.84 0.06
C MET A 4 -32.54 -17.56 0.48
N ASP A 5 -33.56 -16.80 0.91
CA ASP A 5 -34.86 -17.37 1.25
C ASP A 5 -35.58 -17.85 -0.03
N THR A 6 -35.77 -19.16 -0.14
CA THR A 6 -36.45 -19.80 -1.27
C THR A 6 -37.87 -20.29 -0.90
N SER A 7 -38.46 -19.78 0.18
CA SER A 7 -39.75 -20.29 0.72
C SER A 7 -41.02 -19.91 -0.07
N GLY A 8 -40.90 -19.24 -1.22
CA GLY A 8 -42.04 -18.84 -2.05
C GLY A 8 -42.54 -19.91 -3.02
N GLY A 9 -43.55 -20.69 -2.63
CA GLY A 9 -44.51 -21.27 -3.58
C GLY A 9 -44.69 -22.80 -3.56
N GLY A 10 -45.91 -23.25 -3.25
CA GLY A 10 -46.33 -24.63 -3.54
C GLY A 10 -47.36 -25.25 -2.61
N GLY A 11 -48.37 -24.49 -2.19
CA GLY A 11 -49.51 -25.00 -1.41
C GLY A 11 -50.63 -25.55 -2.29
N HIS A 12 -50.49 -26.78 -2.82
CA HIS A 12 -51.63 -27.54 -3.32
C HIS A 12 -51.74 -28.88 -2.57
N LYS A 13 -52.83 -29.04 -1.81
CA LYS A 13 -53.20 -30.28 -1.13
C LYS A 13 -53.54 -31.36 -2.16
N LYS A 14 -52.66 -32.34 -2.38
CA LYS A 14 -52.99 -33.59 -3.09
C LYS A 14 -53.67 -34.59 -2.15
N GLY A 15 -54.65 -35.31 -2.68
CA GLY A 15 -55.55 -36.22 -1.96
C GLY A 15 -54.88 -37.42 -1.27
N PRO A 16 -55.66 -38.18 -0.48
CA PRO A 16 -55.15 -39.23 0.41
C PRO A 16 -54.55 -40.38 -0.39
N GLY A 17 -53.29 -40.73 -0.12
CA GLY A 17 -52.58 -41.87 -0.72
C GLY A 17 -51.28 -41.54 -1.47
N VAL A 18 -50.96 -40.27 -1.74
CA VAL A 18 -49.71 -39.91 -2.42
C VAL A 18 -48.58 -39.68 -1.42
N LYS A 19 -47.58 -40.57 -1.40
CA LYS A 19 -46.35 -40.38 -0.61
C LYS A 19 -45.64 -39.11 -1.10
N LYS A 20 -45.49 -38.10 -0.22
CA LYS A 20 -44.73 -36.88 -0.53
C LYS A 20 -43.27 -37.26 -0.82
N GLY A 21 -42.83 -37.03 -2.06
CA GLY A 21 -41.39 -37.09 -2.39
C GLY A 21 -40.62 -36.13 -1.51
N LYS A 22 -39.51 -36.59 -0.93
CA LYS A 22 -38.65 -35.80 -0.04
C LYS A 22 -38.04 -34.66 -0.84
N LYS A 23 -38.61 -33.44 -0.75
CA LYS A 23 -38.02 -32.25 -1.36
C LYS A 23 -36.74 -31.91 -0.58
N LEU A 24 -35.59 -32.16 -1.19
CA LEU A 24 -34.31 -31.67 -0.68
C LEU A 24 -34.37 -30.14 -0.68
N SER A 25 -33.88 -29.53 0.41
CA SER A 25 -33.89 -28.08 0.58
C SER A 25 -33.00 -27.43 -0.48
N THR A 26 -33.56 -26.50 -1.25
CA THR A 26 -32.84 -25.67 -2.24
C THR A 26 -32.26 -24.41 -1.56
N ARG A 27 -31.85 -24.51 -0.29
CA ARG A 27 -31.16 -23.41 0.40
C ARG A 27 -29.80 -23.22 -0.24
N VAL A 28 -29.57 -22.03 -0.77
CA VAL A 28 -28.29 -21.61 -1.34
C VAL A 28 -27.59 -20.74 -0.32
N ASP A 29 -26.43 -21.20 0.17
CA ASP A 29 -25.57 -20.43 1.05
C ASP A 29 -24.68 -19.51 0.20
N LEU A 30 -24.81 -18.21 0.43
CA LEU A 30 -24.01 -17.17 -0.24
C LEU A 30 -22.78 -16.78 0.57
N THR A 31 -22.52 -17.42 1.71
CA THR A 31 -21.34 -17.15 2.55
C THR A 31 -20.01 -17.16 1.77
N PRO A 32 -19.78 -18.05 0.77
CA PRO A 32 -18.59 -17.96 -0.09
C PRO A 32 -18.54 -16.68 -0.95
N MET A 33 -19.69 -16.13 -1.37
CA MET A 33 -19.74 -14.90 -2.17
C MET A 33 -19.48 -13.64 -1.32
N VAL A 34 -19.85 -13.68 -0.03
CA VAL A 34 -19.55 -12.59 0.91
C VAL A 34 -18.05 -12.45 1.14
N ASP A 35 -17.33 -13.57 1.21
CA ASP A 35 -15.87 -13.58 1.38
C ASP A 35 -15.14 -13.00 0.15
N LEU A 36 -15.63 -13.29 -1.06
CA LEU A 36 -15.12 -12.65 -2.29
C LEU A 36 -15.26 -11.12 -2.25
N GLY A 37 -16.39 -10.60 -1.75
CA GLY A 37 -16.61 -9.16 -1.59
C GLY A 37 -15.66 -8.53 -0.56
N PHE A 38 -15.46 -9.20 0.57
CA PHE A 38 -14.52 -8.74 1.60
C PHE A 38 -13.06 -8.75 1.09
N LEU A 39 -12.67 -9.78 0.34
CA LEU A 39 -11.37 -9.85 -0.31
C LEU A 39 -11.17 -8.70 -1.31
N LEU A 40 -12.18 -8.35 -2.10
CA LEU A 40 -12.08 -7.24 -3.06
C LEU A 40 -11.97 -5.88 -2.37
N ILE A 41 -12.70 -5.63 -1.30
CA ILE A 41 -12.61 -4.37 -0.55
C ILE A 41 -11.22 -4.22 0.06
N THR A 42 -10.71 -5.26 0.71
CA THR A 42 -9.36 -5.23 1.30
C THR A 42 -8.28 -5.07 0.23
N PHE A 43 -8.40 -5.78 -0.90
CA PHE A 43 -7.53 -5.63 -2.06
C PHE A 43 -7.54 -4.19 -2.60
N PHE A 44 -8.72 -3.60 -2.85
CA PHE A 44 -8.80 -2.23 -3.35
C PHE A 44 -8.27 -1.19 -2.36
N ILE A 45 -8.53 -1.34 -1.06
CA ILE A 45 -7.95 -0.45 -0.04
C ILE A 45 -6.42 -0.58 -0.04
N PHE A 46 -5.88 -1.80 -0.06
CA PHE A 46 -4.44 -2.01 -0.06
C PHE A 46 -3.78 -1.50 -1.34
N THR A 47 -4.35 -1.79 -2.52
CA THR A 47 -3.88 -1.31 -3.82
C THR A 47 -3.95 0.22 -3.93
N THR A 48 -4.96 0.89 -3.36
CA THR A 48 -5.04 2.36 -3.37
C THR A 48 -3.98 3.02 -2.48
N THR A 49 -3.58 2.38 -1.37
CA THR A 49 -2.52 2.91 -0.50
C THR A 49 -1.10 2.76 -1.08
N MET A 50 -0.86 1.77 -1.94
CA MET A 50 0.47 1.52 -2.52
C MET A 50 0.87 2.57 -3.58
N SER A 51 -0.10 3.27 -4.17
CA SER A 51 0.14 4.27 -5.23
C SER A 51 0.26 5.70 -4.71
N GLN A 52 0.28 5.94 -3.39
CA GLN A 52 0.50 7.29 -2.89
C GLN A 52 1.98 7.69 -3.07
N PRO A 53 2.30 8.69 -3.92
CA PRO A 53 3.66 9.18 -4.00
C PRO A 53 4.05 9.75 -2.64
N THR A 54 5.21 9.35 -2.12
CA THR A 54 5.79 9.93 -0.90
C THR A 54 6.20 11.37 -1.19
N ALA A 55 5.24 12.29 -1.15
CA ALA A 55 5.48 13.70 -1.38
C ALA A 55 6.22 14.30 -0.18
N MET A 56 7.52 14.57 -0.34
CA MET A 56 8.28 15.32 0.66
C MET A 56 8.00 16.81 0.48
N ARG A 57 7.66 17.50 1.58
CA ARG A 57 7.57 18.97 1.57
C ARG A 57 8.96 19.56 1.48
N LEU A 58 9.31 20.14 0.33
CA LEU A 58 10.59 20.79 0.10
C LEU A 58 10.50 22.27 0.49
N PHE A 59 11.28 22.68 1.48
CA PHE A 59 11.46 24.09 1.83
C PHE A 59 12.75 24.58 1.18
N LEU A 60 12.63 25.40 0.13
CA LEU A 60 13.78 26.01 -0.52
C LEU A 60 14.14 27.33 0.17
N PRO A 61 15.45 27.66 0.27
CA PRO A 61 15.86 29.00 0.69
C PRO A 61 15.39 30.05 -0.32
N LYS A 62 15.32 31.31 0.13
CA LYS A 62 14.89 32.44 -0.72
C LYS A 62 15.87 32.64 -1.89
N ASP A 63 15.33 32.83 -3.09
CA ASP A 63 16.14 33.17 -4.26
C ASP A 63 16.79 34.55 -4.09
N VAL A 64 18.09 34.61 -4.36
CA VAL A 64 18.90 35.83 -4.37
C VAL A 64 19.49 36.01 -5.76
N LYS A 65 19.45 37.25 -6.27
CA LYS A 65 19.97 37.58 -7.62
C LYS A 65 21.50 37.65 -7.64
N ASN A 66 22.10 37.97 -6.50
CA ASN A 66 23.54 38.09 -6.35
C ASN A 66 24.12 36.81 -5.73
N PRO A 67 25.10 36.16 -6.37
CA PRO A 67 25.75 34.95 -5.86
C PRO A 67 26.39 35.13 -4.47
N GLU A 68 26.82 36.35 -4.14
CA GLU A 68 27.45 36.63 -2.84
C GLU A 68 26.46 36.65 -1.67
N GLU A 69 25.18 36.90 -1.95
CA GLU A 69 24.09 36.93 -0.98
C GLU A 69 23.50 35.52 -0.76
N GLN A 70 23.98 34.52 -1.50
CA GLN A 70 23.55 33.13 -1.33
C GLN A 70 24.10 32.57 -0.02
N ASN A 71 23.28 31.77 0.68
CA ASN A 71 23.68 31.15 1.94
C ASN A 71 24.96 30.33 1.74
N LYS A 72 26.07 30.82 2.28
CA LYS A 72 27.36 30.13 2.25
C LYS A 72 27.37 29.03 3.32
N VAL A 73 27.61 27.79 2.90
CA VAL A 73 27.76 26.65 3.80
C VAL A 73 29.23 26.26 3.83
N LYS A 74 29.76 25.93 5.01
CA LYS A 74 31.15 25.43 5.13
C LYS A 74 31.22 24.02 4.55
N ASN A 75 32.30 23.69 3.85
CA ASN A 75 32.50 22.33 3.31
C ASN A 75 32.44 21.24 4.39
N SER A 76 32.86 21.54 5.62
CA SER A 76 32.76 20.62 6.76
C SER A 76 31.33 20.32 7.21
N ALA A 77 30.34 21.08 6.73
CA ALA A 77 28.92 20.92 7.06
C ALA A 77 28.10 20.38 5.87
N VAL A 78 28.77 19.89 4.82
CA VAL A 78 28.14 19.32 3.63
C VAL A 78 28.41 17.83 3.58
N ILE A 79 27.35 17.05 3.37
CA ILE A 79 27.41 15.62 3.08
C ILE A 79 26.77 15.39 1.72
N THR A 80 27.45 14.63 0.86
CA THR A 80 26.91 14.21 -0.43
C THR A 80 26.52 12.74 -0.36
N LEU A 81 25.28 12.43 -0.72
CA LEU A 81 24.74 11.07 -0.79
C LEU A 81 24.56 10.67 -2.26
N LEU A 82 25.12 9.53 -2.64
CA LEU A 82 25.03 8.95 -3.98
C LEU A 82 24.23 7.65 -3.90
N LEU A 83 23.14 7.60 -4.64
CA LEU A 83 22.26 6.43 -4.69
C LEU A 83 22.77 5.44 -5.74
N GLY A 84 23.16 4.26 -5.30
CA GLY A 84 23.62 3.16 -6.15
C GLY A 84 22.53 2.13 -6.44
N LYS A 85 22.89 1.10 -7.19
CA LYS A 85 22.04 -0.09 -7.39
C LYS A 85 22.03 -0.96 -6.13
N GLU A 86 21.04 -1.87 -6.03
CA GLU A 86 20.93 -2.87 -4.97
C GLU A 86 20.88 -2.28 -3.55
N ASP A 87 20.13 -1.19 -3.39
CA ASP A 87 19.94 -0.53 -2.09
C ASP A 87 21.23 -0.05 -1.39
N ARG A 88 22.29 0.16 -2.18
CA ARG A 88 23.57 0.69 -1.70
C ARG A 88 23.58 2.21 -1.83
N ILE A 89 24.02 2.87 -0.77
CA ILE A 89 24.27 4.30 -0.74
C ILE A 89 25.77 4.49 -0.59
N PHE A 90 26.33 5.47 -1.27
CA PHE A 90 27.68 5.93 -1.01
C PHE A 90 27.65 7.36 -0.52
N TYR A 91 28.48 7.70 0.46
CA TYR A 91 28.52 9.06 0.97
C TYR A 91 29.94 9.56 1.17
N TYR A 92 30.11 10.88 1.11
CA TYR A 92 31.33 11.57 1.48
C TYR A 92 31.01 12.97 2.04
N GLU A 93 31.92 13.48 2.85
CA GLU A 93 31.84 14.80 3.49
C GLU A 93 32.68 15.81 2.69
N GLY A 94 32.19 17.04 2.55
CA GLY A 94 32.82 18.09 1.77
C GLY A 94 32.84 17.82 0.26
N ASP A 95 33.86 18.33 -0.44
CA ASP A 95 33.92 18.35 -1.91
C ASP A 95 34.70 17.18 -2.53
N SER A 96 35.29 16.31 -1.72
CA SER A 96 36.20 15.26 -2.22
C SER A 96 35.57 13.87 -2.17
N ALA A 97 35.35 13.30 -3.36
CA ALA A 97 34.88 11.93 -3.52
C ALA A 97 35.95 10.85 -3.19
N ALA A 98 37.19 11.25 -2.91
CA ALA A 98 38.30 10.33 -2.66
C ALA A 98 38.15 9.49 -1.37
N GLY A 99 37.27 9.90 -0.45
CA GLY A 99 37.00 9.24 0.83
C GLY A 99 35.62 8.57 0.92
N MET A 100 35.05 8.19 -0.22
CA MET A 100 33.68 7.67 -0.29
C MET A 100 33.48 6.39 0.53
N LYS A 101 32.45 6.38 1.38
CA LYS A 101 32.10 5.27 2.26
C LYS A 101 30.78 4.63 1.82
N PRO A 102 30.70 3.29 1.73
CA PRO A 102 29.44 2.61 1.47
C PRO A 102 28.57 2.58 2.73
N THR A 103 27.27 2.74 2.55
CA THR A 103 26.23 2.61 3.59
C THR A 103 24.95 2.03 2.98
N ASP A 104 23.94 1.81 3.81
CA ASP A 104 22.62 1.28 3.42
C ASP A 104 21.51 2.24 3.89
N PHE A 105 20.29 2.05 3.38
CA PHE A 105 19.13 2.88 3.76
C PHE A 105 18.76 2.80 5.24
N LYS A 106 19.23 1.80 5.99
CA LYS A 106 18.96 1.66 7.43
C LYS A 106 19.94 2.51 8.25
N LYS A 107 21.21 2.50 7.89
CA LYS A 107 22.32 3.14 8.60
C LYS A 107 22.58 4.58 8.17
N VAL A 108 22.11 5.00 6.99
CA VAL A 108 22.28 6.38 6.52
C VAL A 108 21.68 7.41 7.49
N ARG A 109 20.64 7.04 8.24
CA ARG A 109 20.02 7.92 9.25
C ARG A 109 20.92 8.22 10.45
N ASP A 110 21.90 7.37 10.75
CA ASP A 110 22.82 7.60 11.86
C ASP A 110 23.98 8.53 11.44
N ILE A 111 24.11 8.80 10.14
CA ILE A 111 25.18 9.60 9.55
C ILE A 111 24.74 11.06 9.33
N VAL A 112 23.44 11.30 9.14
CA VAL A 112 22.86 12.61 8.78
C VAL A 112 22.22 13.30 9.99
#